data_AF-A0A511HEG8-F1
#
_entry.id   AF-A0A511HEG8-F1
#
_cell.length_a   1.000
_cell.length_b   1.000
_cell.length_c   1.000
_cell.angle_alpha   90.00
_cell.angle_beta   90.00
_cell.angle_gamma   90.00
#
_symmetry.space_group_name_H-M   'P 1'
#
loop_
_entity.id
_entity.type
_entity.pdbx_description
1 polymer ?
#
loop_
_entity_poly.entity_id
_entity_poly.type
_entity_poly.pdbx_seq_one_letter_code
_entity_poly.pdbx_strand_id
1 'polypeptide(L)'
;MWMASSLLLAACGGAEAEALADAESPGVASQSLVEPSAESADRRIIVYQTTSLQLIRMDHQGDSHLVAERTGAPEVSLDGSRVAYAKLPDGYREGDVVRSSELYVLNANSGKSVRVTQGFDDSEPVWTPDGRNVLFQSTRRSGVPSLWLVKENGKGLKQLTNVGTSQLSSASIPNPALGSTVEWDADRRIIVYTTTSLRPGEDGEVRVITFDRNYDVATAYSLGTGFGPVWTERGTVVFSRNEGGQVVSVEVRVK
;
A
#
# COMPACT_ATOMS: atom_id res chain seq x y z
N MET A 1 15.78 9.05 -0.20
CA MET A 1 15.60 8.23 1.01
C MET A 1 14.15 7.82 1.04
N TRP A 2 13.82 6.68 0.42
CA TRP A 2 12.46 6.14 0.44
C TRP A 2 12.38 5.23 1.68
N MET A 3 11.70 5.70 2.71
CA MET A 3 11.41 4.92 3.92
C MET A 3 9.91 5.04 4.17
N ALA A 4 9.17 4.12 3.56
CA ALA A 4 7.84 3.73 3.98
C ALA A 4 7.70 2.24 3.65
N SER A 5 8.37 1.39 4.43
CA SER A 5 8.09 -0.04 4.41
C SER A 5 6.85 -0.27 5.26
N SER A 6 5.69 -0.41 4.62
CA SER A 6 4.54 -1.04 5.25
C SER A 6 4.84 -2.53 5.38
N LEU A 7 5.52 -2.90 6.46
CA LEU A 7 5.77 -4.28 6.84
C LEU A 7 4.47 -4.86 7.40
N LEU A 8 3.57 -5.37 6.55
CA LEU A 8 2.48 -6.21 7.04
C LEU A 8 3.02 -7.62 7.30
N LEU A 9 3.34 -7.92 8.56
CA LEU A 9 3.28 -9.30 9.04
C LEU A 9 1.81 -9.69 9.14
N ALA A 10 1.35 -10.54 8.24
CA ALA A 10 0.11 -11.28 8.46
C ALA A 10 0.38 -12.36 9.52
N ALA A 11 0.20 -12.02 10.80
CA ALA A 11 0.18 -12.97 11.90
C ALA A 11 -1.27 -13.13 12.38
N CYS A 12 -1.82 -14.34 12.26
CA CYS A 12 -3.11 -14.69 12.84
C CYS A 12 -2.88 -15.81 13.88
N GLY A 13 -3.27 -15.56 15.14
CA GLY A 13 -3.22 -16.54 16.22
C GLY A 13 -2.90 -15.90 17.58
N GLY A 14 -3.95 -15.69 18.40
CA GLY A 14 -3.90 -15.03 19.70
C GLY A 14 -3.28 -15.85 20.84
N ALA A 15 -3.04 -15.14 21.94
CA ALA A 15 -2.31 -15.53 23.14
C ALA A 15 -3.01 -16.59 24.01
N GLU A 16 -2.20 -17.39 24.72
CA GLU A 16 -2.26 -17.52 26.18
C GLU A 16 -0.98 -18.19 26.71
N ALA A 17 -0.61 -17.82 27.94
CA ALA A 17 0.66 -18.10 28.59
C ALA A 17 0.55 -19.23 29.63
N GLU A 18 1.73 -19.74 30.01
CA GLU A 18 2.08 -20.50 31.23
C GLU A 18 1.64 -21.97 31.36
N ALA A 19 2.62 -22.89 31.36
CA ALA A 19 3.06 -23.61 32.57
C ALA A 19 4.15 -24.65 32.24
N LEU A 20 5.08 -24.80 33.18
CA LEU A 20 6.26 -25.67 33.17
C LEU A 20 5.92 -27.17 33.26
N ALA A 21 6.88 -27.98 32.81
CA ALA A 21 6.90 -29.43 32.69
C ALA A 21 6.74 -30.20 34.03
N ASP A 22 6.19 -31.42 33.95
CA ASP A 22 6.83 -32.62 34.50
C ASP A 22 6.11 -33.97 34.13
N ALA A 23 6.96 -35.01 34.01
CA ALA A 23 6.74 -36.46 34.19
C ALA A 23 6.24 -37.40 33.06
N GLU A 24 6.85 -38.60 33.06
CA GLU A 24 6.93 -39.68 32.05
C GLU A 24 5.75 -40.70 31.98
N SER A 25 5.44 -41.18 30.76
CA SER A 25 5.06 -42.55 30.29
C SER A 25 3.79 -43.31 30.82
N PRO A 26 3.36 -44.45 30.24
CA PRO A 26 2.78 -44.69 28.89
C PRO A 26 1.42 -45.48 28.93
N GLY A 27 0.59 -45.45 27.86
CA GLY A 27 -0.45 -46.49 27.65
C GLY A 27 -1.70 -46.14 26.80
N VAL A 28 -1.79 -46.76 25.62
CA VAL A 28 -2.97 -47.32 24.91
C VAL A 28 -4.23 -46.46 24.66
N ALA A 29 -4.50 -46.16 23.37
CA ALA A 29 -5.66 -46.65 22.59
C ALA A 29 -5.92 -45.75 21.37
N SER A 30 -5.76 -46.30 20.17
CA SER A 30 -6.12 -45.64 18.92
C SER A 30 -7.63 -45.40 18.85
N GLN A 31 -8.04 -44.14 18.82
CA GLN A 31 -9.34 -43.73 18.29
C GLN A 31 -9.10 -42.89 17.05
N SER A 32 -9.67 -43.36 15.95
CA SER A 32 -9.74 -42.69 14.65
C SER A 32 -10.39 -41.31 14.81
N LEU A 33 -9.56 -40.28 14.96
CA LEU A 33 -9.97 -38.91 14.68
C LEU A 33 -9.93 -38.75 13.17
N VAL A 34 -11.07 -38.38 12.60
CA VAL A 34 -11.24 -37.95 11.22
C VAL A 34 -10.06 -37.04 10.87
N GLU A 35 -9.19 -37.47 9.95
CA GLU A 35 -8.14 -36.60 9.44
C GLU A 35 -8.82 -35.37 8.85
N PRO A 36 -8.58 -34.15 9.36
CA PRO A 36 -9.00 -32.97 8.64
C PRO A 36 -8.26 -32.98 7.31
N SER A 37 -9.01 -33.05 6.22
CA SER A 37 -8.50 -33.03 4.85
C SER A 37 -7.42 -31.96 4.72
N ALA A 38 -6.25 -32.36 4.23
CA ALA A 38 -5.02 -31.58 4.07
C ALA A 38 -5.11 -30.40 3.06
N GLU A 39 -6.26 -29.76 2.92
CA GLU A 39 -6.52 -28.73 1.91
C GLU A 39 -6.73 -27.31 2.45
N SER A 40 -6.53 -27.02 3.74
CA SER A 40 -6.74 -25.64 4.25
C SER A 40 -5.61 -25.01 5.07
N ALA A 41 -4.42 -25.63 5.14
CA ALA A 41 -3.29 -25.04 5.87
C ALA A 41 -2.10 -24.72 4.96
N ASP A 42 -1.62 -23.47 5.12
CA ASP A 42 -0.29 -22.96 4.77
C ASP A 42 -0.10 -22.23 3.41
N ARG A 43 -0.78 -21.09 3.25
CA ARG A 43 -0.41 -20.04 2.28
C ARG A 43 0.45 -18.96 2.92
N ARG A 44 1.64 -19.29 3.43
CA ARG A 44 2.60 -18.27 3.85
C ARG A 44 3.45 -17.86 2.66
N ILE A 45 3.06 -16.76 2.03
CA ILE A 45 3.91 -16.08 1.06
C ILE A 45 4.45 -14.84 1.74
N ILE A 46 5.74 -14.87 2.06
CA ILE A 46 6.44 -13.70 2.56
C ILE A 46 7.08 -13.03 1.36
N VAL A 47 6.70 -11.78 1.14
CA VAL A 47 7.35 -10.93 0.15
C VAL A 47 8.06 -9.82 0.89
N TYR A 48 9.36 -9.72 0.66
CA TYR A 48 10.17 -8.68 1.27
C TYR A 48 11.16 -8.14 0.25
N GLN A 49 11.50 -6.88 0.47
CA GLN A 49 12.54 -6.20 -0.28
C GLN A 49 13.83 -6.23 0.52
N THR A 50 14.94 -6.52 -0.15
CA THR A 50 16.28 -6.47 0.44
C THR A 50 16.93 -5.10 0.20
N THR A 51 18.04 -4.83 0.89
CA THR A 51 18.92 -3.69 0.60
C THR A 51 19.48 -3.73 -0.83
N SER A 52 19.56 -4.92 -1.44
CA SER A 52 19.89 -5.11 -2.86
C SER A 52 18.73 -4.80 -3.83
N LEU A 53 17.61 -4.27 -3.33
CA LEU A 53 16.40 -3.94 -4.09
C LEU A 53 15.78 -5.17 -4.78
N GLN A 54 15.99 -6.37 -4.22
CA GLN A 54 15.39 -7.59 -4.74
C GLN A 54 14.06 -7.84 -4.06
N LEU A 55 13.07 -8.22 -4.86
CA LEU A 55 11.80 -8.75 -4.39
C LEU A 55 11.91 -10.27 -4.36
N ILE A 56 11.83 -10.84 -3.18
CA ILE A 56 11.90 -12.29 -2.96
C ILE A 56 10.53 -12.76 -2.48
N ARG A 57 10.09 -13.89 -3.03
CA ARG A 57 8.89 -14.61 -2.61
C ARG A 57 9.31 -15.91 -1.94
N MET A 58 8.89 -16.12 -0.70
CA MET A 58 8.99 -17.43 -0.05
C MET A 58 7.72 -18.24 -0.30
N ASP A 59 7.82 -19.52 -0.65
CA ASP A 59 6.67 -20.40 -0.75
C ASP A 59 6.40 -21.17 0.57
N HIS A 60 5.36 -22.02 0.55
CA HIS A 60 4.93 -22.81 1.70
C HIS A 60 5.96 -23.87 2.16
N GLN A 61 6.95 -24.20 1.33
CA GLN A 61 8.03 -25.13 1.67
C GLN A 61 9.20 -24.39 2.32
N GLY A 62 9.14 -23.05 2.39
CA GLY A 62 10.24 -22.20 2.85
C GLY A 62 11.24 -21.85 1.75
N ASP A 63 10.99 -22.29 0.50
CA ASP A 63 11.90 -22.01 -0.61
C ASP A 63 11.77 -20.55 -1.05
N SER A 64 12.93 -19.91 -1.21
CA SER A 64 13.02 -18.52 -1.61
C SER A 64 13.20 -18.41 -3.13
N HIS A 65 12.31 -17.65 -3.76
CA HIS A 65 12.28 -17.42 -5.20
C HIS A 65 12.49 -15.94 -5.49
N LEU A 66 13.53 -15.59 -6.24
CA LEU A 66 13.72 -14.23 -6.74
C LEU A 66 12.60 -13.90 -7.73
N VAL A 67 11.79 -12.89 -7.42
CA VAL A 67 10.73 -12.40 -8.31
C VAL A 67 11.28 -11.38 -9.29
N ALA A 68 11.99 -10.37 -8.76
CA ALA A 68 12.55 -9.30 -9.56
C ALA A 68 13.68 -8.60 -8.81
N GLU A 69 14.67 -8.11 -9.56
CA GLU A 69 15.70 -7.20 -9.06
C GLU A 69 15.28 -5.74 -9.24
N ARG A 70 16.00 -4.79 -8.64
CA ARG A 70 15.77 -3.34 -8.83
C ARG A 70 14.30 -2.98 -8.63
N THR A 71 13.74 -3.32 -7.48
CA THR A 71 12.34 -3.07 -7.12
C THR A 71 12.24 -2.01 -6.03
N GLY A 72 11.02 -1.57 -5.72
CA GLY A 72 10.70 -0.65 -4.63
C GLY A 72 9.22 -0.72 -4.25
N ALA A 73 8.92 -0.25 -3.04
CA ALA A 73 7.56 -0.10 -2.49
C ALA A 73 6.64 -1.31 -2.80
N PRO A 74 7.01 -2.54 -2.37
CA PRO A 74 6.11 -3.67 -2.53
C PRO A 74 4.90 -3.54 -1.60
N GLU A 75 3.72 -3.86 -2.12
CA GLU A 75 2.47 -3.76 -1.37
C GLU A 75 1.57 -4.96 -1.67
N VAL A 76 1.10 -5.63 -0.61
CA VAL A 76 0.39 -6.90 -0.66
C VAL A 76 -1.11 -6.63 -0.66
N SER A 77 -1.87 -7.29 -1.52
CA SER A 77 -3.34 -7.16 -1.52
C SER A 77 -3.93 -7.69 -0.22
N LEU A 78 -5.11 -7.19 0.17
CA LEU A 78 -5.76 -7.56 1.43
C LEU A 78 -5.97 -9.08 1.61
N ASP A 79 -6.20 -9.80 0.50
CA ASP A 79 -6.36 -11.25 0.46
C ASP A 79 -5.01 -12.03 0.37
N GLY A 80 -3.88 -11.32 0.32
CA GLY A 80 -2.54 -11.89 0.18
C GLY A 80 -2.24 -12.53 -1.18
N SER A 81 -3.16 -12.47 -2.15
CA SER A 81 -3.04 -13.20 -3.41
C SER A 81 -2.21 -12.48 -4.48
N ARG A 82 -1.93 -11.18 -4.27
CA ARG A 82 -1.19 -10.31 -5.17
C ARG A 82 -0.17 -9.45 -4.42
N VAL A 83 0.87 -9.04 -5.14
CA VAL A 83 1.79 -7.99 -4.70
C VAL A 83 2.01 -7.00 -5.83
N ALA A 84 1.67 -5.73 -5.61
CA ALA A 84 2.05 -4.64 -6.48
C ALA A 84 3.44 -4.15 -6.10
N TYR A 85 4.28 -3.80 -7.07
CA TYR A 85 5.61 -3.27 -6.79
C TYR A 85 6.09 -2.36 -7.90
N ALA A 86 6.93 -1.38 -7.55
CA ALA A 86 7.65 -0.59 -8.53
C ALA A 86 8.89 -1.35 -9.02
N LYS A 87 9.07 -1.40 -10.33
CA LYS A 87 10.25 -1.89 -11.03
C LYS A 87 11.05 -0.69 -11.50
N LEU A 88 12.27 -0.56 -11.00
CA LEU A 88 13.18 0.53 -11.32
C LEU A 88 13.86 0.29 -12.68
N PRO A 89 14.29 1.36 -13.36
CA PRO A 89 14.92 1.27 -14.68
C PRO A 89 16.15 0.36 -14.70
N ASP A 90 16.44 -0.19 -15.88
CA ASP A 90 17.68 -0.92 -16.09
C ASP A 90 18.90 -0.02 -15.86
N GLY A 91 19.91 -0.57 -15.19
CA GLY A 91 21.11 0.18 -14.82
C GLY A 91 20.97 1.12 -13.61
N TYR A 92 19.78 1.25 -13.02
CA TYR A 92 19.59 1.97 -11.77
C TYR A 92 20.53 1.45 -10.68
N ARG A 93 21.21 2.37 -10.00
CA ARG A 93 22.00 2.12 -8.79
C ARG A 93 21.42 2.92 -7.63
N GLU A 94 21.63 2.41 -6.43
CA GLU A 94 21.21 3.11 -5.22
C GLU A 94 21.80 4.52 -5.19
N GLY A 95 20.93 5.53 -4.99
CA GLY A 95 21.29 6.94 -5.05
C GLY A 95 20.96 7.63 -6.39
N ASP A 96 20.68 6.87 -7.45
CA ASP A 96 20.25 7.44 -8.73
C ASP A 96 18.85 8.08 -8.60
N VAL A 97 18.61 9.09 -9.43
CA VAL A 97 17.26 9.64 -9.60
C VAL A 97 16.44 8.66 -10.45
N VAL A 98 15.34 8.15 -9.89
CA VAL A 98 14.36 7.35 -10.63
C VAL A 98 13.64 8.26 -11.63
N ARG A 99 13.51 7.80 -12.88
CA ARG A 99 12.95 8.62 -13.98
C ARG A 99 11.94 7.90 -14.85
N SER A 100 11.78 6.60 -14.66
CA SER A 100 10.92 5.78 -15.51
C SER A 100 10.57 4.45 -14.84
N SER A 101 10.32 4.45 -13.53
CA SER A 101 9.82 3.25 -12.86
C SER A 101 8.45 2.86 -13.41
N GLU A 102 8.20 1.56 -13.36
CA GLU A 102 7.02 0.88 -13.86
C GLU A 102 6.38 0.09 -12.74
N LEU A 103 5.06 -0.05 -12.73
CA LEU A 103 4.39 -0.93 -11.78
C LEU A 103 4.18 -2.31 -12.39
N TYR A 104 4.36 -3.31 -11.54
CA TYR A 104 4.12 -4.71 -11.82
C TYR A 104 3.21 -5.29 -10.73
N VAL A 105 2.43 -6.29 -11.11
CA VAL A 105 1.60 -7.09 -10.20
C VAL A 105 2.06 -8.53 -10.25
N LEU A 106 2.58 -9.02 -9.14
CA LEU A 106 2.90 -10.43 -8.88
C LEU A 106 1.63 -11.18 -8.48
N ASN A 107 1.38 -12.32 -9.13
CA ASN A 107 0.46 -13.32 -8.61
C ASN A 107 1.21 -14.21 -7.60
N ALA A 108 0.82 -14.12 -6.33
CA ALA A 108 1.54 -14.75 -5.23
C ALA A 108 1.54 -16.28 -5.37
N ASN A 109 0.47 -16.91 -5.88
CA ASN A 109 0.42 -18.36 -6.02
C ASN A 109 1.33 -18.90 -7.14
N SER A 110 1.30 -18.25 -8.30
CA SER A 110 2.05 -18.72 -9.49
C SER A 110 3.47 -18.18 -9.58
N GLY A 111 3.83 -17.15 -8.81
CA GLY A 111 5.11 -16.47 -8.90
C GLY A 111 5.28 -15.60 -10.15
N LYS A 112 4.24 -15.43 -10.97
CA LYS A 112 4.30 -14.68 -12.23
C LYS A 112 3.91 -13.22 -12.03
N SER A 113 4.70 -12.31 -12.59
CA SER A 113 4.40 -10.88 -12.62
C SER A 113 3.86 -10.43 -13.98
N VAL A 114 2.96 -9.45 -13.97
CA VAL A 114 2.51 -8.71 -15.15
C VAL A 114 2.83 -7.23 -15.00
N ARG A 115 3.32 -6.60 -16.07
CA ARG A 115 3.53 -5.15 -16.12
C ARG A 115 2.16 -4.45 -16.25
N VAL A 116 1.89 -3.47 -15.38
CA VAL A 116 0.60 -2.76 -15.37
C VAL A 116 0.70 -1.28 -15.75
N THR A 117 1.90 -0.69 -15.76
CA THR A 117 2.12 0.68 -16.27
C THR A 117 3.29 0.78 -17.25
N GLN A 118 3.49 1.96 -17.84
CA GLN A 118 4.37 2.17 -19.01
C GLN A 118 5.61 3.07 -18.77
N GLY A 119 6.06 3.23 -17.52
CA GLY A 119 7.39 3.80 -17.23
C GLY A 119 7.41 5.31 -17.03
N PHE A 120 6.37 5.85 -16.38
CA PHE A 120 6.18 7.30 -16.20
C PHE A 120 6.61 7.78 -14.81
N ASP A 121 7.62 7.13 -14.23
CA ASP A 121 8.03 7.35 -12.84
C ASP A 121 6.84 7.08 -11.91
N ASP A 122 6.32 5.85 -12.05
CA ASP A 122 5.18 5.34 -11.32
C ASP A 122 5.67 4.65 -10.02
N SER A 123 5.14 5.05 -8.88
CA SER A 123 5.62 4.64 -7.55
C SER A 123 4.48 4.55 -6.53
N GLU A 124 4.81 4.07 -5.31
CA GLU A 124 3.89 3.98 -4.17
C GLU A 124 2.54 3.30 -4.52
N PRO A 125 2.57 2.05 -5.03
CA PRO A 125 1.34 1.32 -5.30
C PRO A 125 0.61 0.99 -4.00
N VAL A 126 -0.71 1.16 -4.01
CA VAL A 126 -1.62 0.72 -2.95
C VAL A 126 -2.87 0.06 -3.55
N TRP A 127 -3.25 -1.11 -3.06
CA TRP A 127 -4.41 -1.86 -3.54
C TRP A 127 -5.72 -1.19 -3.11
N THR A 128 -6.70 -1.22 -4.01
CA THR A 128 -8.09 -0.98 -3.59
C THR A 128 -8.54 -2.08 -2.61
N PRO A 129 -9.48 -1.80 -1.68
CA PRO A 129 -9.97 -2.80 -0.73
C PRO A 129 -10.52 -4.08 -1.36
N ASP A 130 -11.04 -3.99 -2.59
CA ASP A 130 -11.54 -5.13 -3.36
C ASP A 130 -10.46 -5.91 -4.13
N GLY A 131 -9.20 -5.47 -4.09
CA GLY A 131 -8.05 -6.08 -4.75
C GLY A 131 -8.05 -5.99 -6.29
N ARG A 132 -8.95 -5.21 -6.90
CA ARG A 132 -9.12 -5.18 -8.37
C ARG A 132 -8.31 -4.10 -9.07
N ASN A 133 -7.91 -3.07 -8.33
CA ASN A 133 -7.18 -1.93 -8.87
C ASN A 133 -5.99 -1.59 -7.97
N VAL A 134 -4.99 -0.97 -8.59
CA VAL A 134 -3.83 -0.39 -7.93
C VAL A 134 -3.92 1.12 -8.10
N LEU A 135 -3.97 1.82 -6.98
CA LEU A 135 -3.76 3.26 -6.90
C LEU A 135 -2.26 3.51 -6.80
N PHE A 136 -1.76 4.56 -7.44
CA PHE A 136 -0.35 4.87 -7.43
C PHE A 136 -0.08 6.34 -7.72
N GLN A 137 1.14 6.78 -7.42
CA GLN A 137 1.64 8.10 -7.77
C GLN A 137 2.41 8.06 -9.10
N SER A 138 2.16 9.02 -9.98
CA SER A 138 2.94 9.22 -11.21
C SER A 138 3.38 10.68 -11.30
N THR A 139 4.67 10.93 -11.54
CA THR A 139 5.21 12.30 -11.61
C THR A 139 5.35 12.81 -13.03
N ARG A 140 5.51 11.91 -14.02
CA ARG A 140 5.79 12.31 -15.41
C ARG A 140 4.60 12.21 -16.32
N ARG A 141 3.63 11.35 -16.02
CA ARG A 141 2.48 11.11 -16.90
C ARG A 141 1.65 12.36 -17.17
N SER A 142 1.44 13.19 -16.15
CA SER A 142 0.78 14.50 -16.23
C SER A 142 1.75 15.68 -16.13
N GLY A 143 3.07 15.40 -16.04
CA GLY A 143 4.11 16.42 -15.81
C GLY A 143 4.17 16.97 -14.37
N VAL A 144 3.27 16.55 -13.49
CA VAL A 144 3.25 16.88 -12.06
C VAL A 144 2.89 15.62 -11.26
N PRO A 145 3.33 15.49 -10.00
CA PRO A 145 2.89 14.41 -9.11
C PRO A 145 1.36 14.32 -9.10
N SER A 146 0.79 13.16 -9.40
CA SER A 146 -0.67 12.95 -9.43
C SER A 146 -1.00 11.52 -9.02
N LEU A 147 -2.19 11.31 -8.45
CA LEU A 147 -2.72 9.98 -8.19
C LEU A 147 -3.42 9.42 -9.41
N TRP A 148 -3.16 8.14 -9.68
CA TRP A 148 -3.69 7.38 -10.80
C TRP A 148 -4.19 6.03 -10.31
N LEU A 149 -5.23 5.53 -10.96
CA LEU A 149 -5.80 4.20 -10.71
C LEU A 149 -5.65 3.36 -11.97
N VAL A 150 -5.27 2.10 -11.83
CA VAL A 150 -5.21 1.13 -12.93
C VAL A 150 -5.73 -0.23 -12.46
N LYS A 151 -6.37 -1.01 -13.33
CA LYS A 151 -6.76 -2.37 -13.00
C LYS A 151 -5.53 -3.25 -12.82
N GLU A 152 -5.64 -4.35 -12.06
CA GLU A 152 -4.55 -5.32 -11.85
C GLU A 152 -3.96 -5.90 -13.15
N ASN A 153 -4.69 -5.79 -14.27
CA ASN A 153 -4.27 -6.24 -15.59
C ASN A 153 -3.69 -5.13 -16.49
N GLY A 154 -3.47 -3.93 -15.95
CA GLY A 154 -2.92 -2.77 -16.66
C GLY A 154 -3.92 -1.97 -17.51
N LYS A 155 -5.20 -2.36 -17.54
CA LYS A 155 -6.24 -1.64 -18.31
C LYS A 155 -6.96 -0.59 -17.47
N GLY A 156 -7.68 0.31 -18.14
CA GLY A 156 -8.58 1.25 -17.47
C GLY A 156 -7.86 2.31 -16.65
N LEU A 157 -6.68 2.72 -17.11
CA LEU A 157 -5.89 3.76 -16.45
C LEU A 157 -6.69 5.06 -16.34
N LYS A 158 -6.70 5.64 -15.14
CA LYS A 158 -7.47 6.85 -14.82
C LYS A 158 -6.67 7.79 -13.91
N GLN A 159 -6.68 9.08 -14.21
CA GLN A 159 -6.15 10.12 -13.32
C GLN A 159 -7.21 10.53 -12.29
N LEU A 160 -6.83 10.63 -11.02
CA LEU A 160 -7.72 11.03 -9.92
C LEU A 160 -7.47 12.44 -9.40
N THR A 161 -6.22 12.89 -9.39
CA THR A 161 -5.84 14.25 -8.98
C THR A 161 -5.23 15.02 -10.14
N ASN A 162 -5.52 16.31 -10.25
CA ASN A 162 -5.24 17.06 -11.47
C ASN A 162 -4.87 18.54 -11.23
N VAL A 163 -4.44 18.89 -10.02
CA VAL A 163 -4.14 20.29 -9.67
C VAL A 163 -2.66 20.48 -9.45
N GLY A 164 -2.01 21.03 -10.47
CA GLY A 164 -0.76 21.75 -10.29
C GLY A 164 -1.03 23.08 -9.56
N THR A 165 -0.01 23.65 -8.93
CA THR A 165 -0.05 24.80 -8.01
C THR A 165 -0.58 26.13 -8.58
N SER A 166 -1.31 26.12 -9.70
CA SER A 166 -1.83 27.31 -10.39
C SER A 166 -3.20 27.17 -11.07
N GLN A 167 -3.92 26.04 -10.98
CA GLN A 167 -5.21 25.84 -11.68
C GLN A 167 -6.33 25.45 -10.69
N LEU A 168 -6.96 26.45 -10.07
CA LEU A 168 -8.12 26.27 -9.18
C LEU A 168 -9.42 26.36 -9.99
N SER A 169 -9.93 25.22 -10.45
CA SER A 169 -11.34 25.08 -10.87
C SER A 169 -12.13 24.36 -9.76
N SER A 170 -13.45 24.44 -9.73
CA SER A 170 -14.24 23.73 -8.70
C SER A 170 -14.26 22.19 -8.86
N ALA A 171 -13.74 21.67 -9.99
CA ALA A 171 -13.60 20.23 -10.27
C ALA A 171 -12.17 19.71 -10.04
N SER A 172 -11.29 20.58 -9.59
CA SER A 172 -9.86 20.35 -9.39
C SER A 172 -9.61 19.59 -8.08
N ILE A 173 -9.00 18.41 -8.14
CA ILE A 173 -8.62 17.61 -6.97
C ILE A 173 -7.11 17.76 -6.71
N PRO A 174 -6.69 18.37 -5.58
CA PRO A 174 -5.29 18.63 -5.26
C PRO A 174 -4.35 17.44 -5.43
N ASN A 175 -3.19 17.69 -6.02
CA ASN A 175 -2.17 16.67 -6.19
C ASN A 175 -1.51 16.28 -4.84
N PRO A 176 -1.10 15.01 -4.68
CA PRO A 176 -0.43 14.55 -3.48
C PRO A 176 0.97 15.18 -3.36
N ALA A 177 1.48 15.24 -2.14
CA ALA A 177 2.89 15.52 -1.93
C ALA A 177 3.74 14.42 -2.61
N LEU A 178 4.94 14.79 -3.08
CA LEU A 178 5.81 13.82 -3.72
C LEU A 178 6.31 12.80 -2.69
N GLY A 179 6.04 11.51 -2.92
CA GLY A 179 6.43 10.43 -2.02
C GLY A 179 5.61 10.35 -0.74
N SER A 180 4.46 11.01 -0.65
CA SER A 180 3.50 10.76 0.44
C SER A 180 2.76 9.46 0.20
N THR A 181 2.57 8.66 1.26
CA THR A 181 1.69 7.51 1.21
C THR A 181 0.22 7.93 1.09
N VAL A 182 -0.58 7.04 0.49
CA VAL A 182 -2.02 7.17 0.42
C VAL A 182 -2.63 6.00 1.17
N GLU A 183 -3.57 6.29 2.08
CA GLU A 183 -4.16 5.28 2.95
C GLU A 183 -5.61 5.03 2.56
N TRP A 184 -5.93 3.79 2.21
CA TRP A 184 -7.30 3.33 2.06
C TRP A 184 -7.95 3.08 3.41
N ASP A 185 -9.22 3.40 3.53
CA ASP A 185 -10.06 2.79 4.56
C ASP A 185 -10.25 1.31 4.20
N ALA A 186 -10.04 0.42 5.17
CA ALA A 186 -10.03 -1.03 4.91
C ALA A 186 -11.39 -1.56 4.40
N ASP A 187 -12.49 -0.92 4.78
CA ASP A 187 -13.86 -1.38 4.48
C ASP A 187 -14.59 -0.49 3.47
N ARG A 188 -14.10 0.74 3.30
CA ARG A 188 -14.77 1.77 2.49
C ARG A 188 -13.89 2.17 1.32
N ARG A 189 -14.51 2.54 0.21
CA ARG A 189 -13.81 3.13 -0.93
C ARG A 189 -13.54 4.61 -0.67
N ILE A 190 -12.68 4.86 0.30
CA ILE A 190 -12.26 6.19 0.71
C ILE A 190 -10.74 6.15 0.89
N ILE A 191 -10.06 7.18 0.38
CA ILE A 191 -8.64 7.38 0.66
C ILE A 191 -8.42 8.68 1.43
N VAL A 192 -7.33 8.69 2.20
CA VAL A 192 -6.72 9.91 2.71
C VAL A 192 -5.30 10.07 2.24
N TYR A 193 -4.90 11.31 1.99
CA TYR A 193 -3.55 11.65 1.56
C TYR A 193 -3.22 13.10 1.95
N THR A 194 -1.95 13.46 1.82
CA THR A 194 -1.46 14.82 2.11
C THR A 194 -1.01 15.52 0.83
N THR A 195 -1.25 16.82 0.72
CA THR A 195 -0.76 17.65 -0.40
C THR A 195 0.55 18.35 -0.06
N THR A 196 1.27 18.86 -1.05
CA THR A 196 2.39 19.77 -0.78
C THR A 196 1.86 21.13 -0.33
N SER A 197 2.43 21.68 0.75
CA SER A 197 2.14 23.06 1.15
C SER A 197 2.59 24.05 0.08
N LEU A 198 1.75 25.04 -0.20
CA LEU A 198 2.09 26.14 -1.10
C LEU A 198 2.88 27.25 -0.41
N ARG A 199 3.01 27.20 0.93
CA ARG A 199 3.65 28.23 1.74
C ARG A 199 4.83 27.63 2.52
N PRO A 200 6.04 28.19 2.39
CA PRO A 200 7.20 27.70 3.14
C PRO A 200 6.94 27.67 4.64
N GLY A 201 7.20 26.53 5.28
CA GLY A 201 7.04 26.35 6.73
C GLY A 201 5.61 26.07 7.20
N GLU A 202 4.62 26.01 6.30
CA GLU A 202 3.27 25.55 6.62
C GLU A 202 3.07 24.08 6.24
N ASP A 203 2.17 23.39 6.95
CA ASP A 203 1.76 22.03 6.61
C ASP A 203 0.96 21.98 5.29
N GLY A 204 1.00 20.82 4.63
CA GLY A 204 0.10 20.50 3.53
C GLY A 204 -1.35 20.38 4.00
N GLU A 205 -2.25 20.05 3.08
CA GLU A 205 -3.64 19.74 3.40
C GLU A 205 -3.82 18.24 3.50
N VAL A 206 -4.50 17.79 4.55
CA VAL A 206 -5.05 16.43 4.63
C VAL A 206 -6.35 16.40 3.83
N ARG A 207 -6.40 15.52 2.84
CA ARG A 207 -7.47 15.41 1.85
C ARG A 207 -8.12 14.04 1.92
N VAL A 208 -9.43 14.02 1.66
CA VAL A 208 -10.24 12.82 1.50
C VAL A 208 -10.74 12.75 0.08
N ILE A 209 -10.69 11.56 -0.52
CA ILE A 209 -11.44 11.26 -1.75
C ILE A 209 -12.32 10.05 -1.48
N THR A 210 -13.62 10.17 -1.79
CA THR A 210 -14.57 9.06 -1.76
C THR A 210 -14.84 8.57 -3.17
N PHE A 211 -15.14 7.28 -3.32
CA PHE A 211 -15.40 6.69 -4.61
C PHE A 211 -16.74 5.95 -4.69
N ASP A 212 -17.33 5.98 -5.89
CA ASP A 212 -18.49 5.18 -6.23
C ASP A 212 -18.14 3.70 -6.47
N ARG A 213 -19.10 2.91 -6.96
CA ARG A 213 -18.90 1.47 -7.21
C ARG A 213 -17.92 1.12 -8.32
N ASN A 214 -17.62 2.06 -9.20
CA ASN A 214 -16.70 1.88 -10.33
C ASN A 214 -15.34 2.50 -10.05
N TYR A 215 -15.09 2.98 -8.83
CA TYR A 215 -13.94 3.80 -8.47
C TYR A 215 -13.87 5.12 -9.24
N ASP A 216 -15.05 5.67 -9.58
CA ASP A 216 -15.18 7.06 -9.96
C ASP A 216 -15.20 7.97 -8.72
N VAL A 217 -14.51 9.11 -8.79
CA VAL A 217 -14.47 10.05 -7.68
C VAL A 217 -15.88 10.59 -7.45
N ALA A 218 -16.42 10.31 -6.27
CA ALA A 218 -17.73 10.79 -5.86
C ALA A 218 -17.63 12.15 -5.16
N THR A 219 -16.70 12.28 -4.21
CA THR A 219 -16.39 13.55 -3.54
C THR A 219 -14.91 13.68 -3.23
N ALA A 220 -14.43 14.91 -3.13
CA ALA A 220 -13.10 15.24 -2.64
C ALA A 220 -13.17 16.48 -1.74
N TYR A 221 -12.56 16.43 -0.56
CA TYR A 221 -12.64 17.53 0.41
C TYR A 221 -11.48 17.55 1.42
N SER A 222 -11.39 18.64 2.18
CA SER A 222 -10.37 18.88 3.20
C SER A 222 -10.75 18.36 4.58
N LEU A 223 -9.79 17.81 5.32
CA LEU A 223 -9.85 17.70 6.78
C LEU A 223 -9.12 18.84 7.50
N GLY A 224 -8.29 19.61 6.80
CA GLY A 224 -7.52 20.72 7.35
C GLY A 224 -6.05 20.64 6.97
N THR A 225 -5.25 21.56 7.51
CA THR A 225 -3.78 21.53 7.35
C THR A 225 -3.17 20.49 8.29
N GLY A 226 -2.24 19.69 7.79
CA GLY A 226 -1.55 18.67 8.58
C GLY A 226 -0.77 17.68 7.71
N PHE A 227 -0.28 16.61 8.33
CA PHE A 227 0.53 15.58 7.69
C PHE A 227 0.40 14.23 8.40
N GLY A 228 0.82 13.16 7.69
CA GLY A 228 0.81 11.79 8.20
C GLY A 228 -0.58 11.28 8.61
N PRO A 229 -1.61 11.41 7.76
CA PRO A 229 -2.93 10.88 8.09
C PRO A 229 -2.90 9.36 8.12
N VAL A 230 -3.56 8.79 9.13
CA VAL A 230 -3.77 7.35 9.27
C VAL A 230 -5.21 7.07 9.67
N TRP A 231 -5.77 5.98 9.15
CA TRP A 231 -7.08 5.51 9.57
C TRP A 231 -7.00 4.81 10.93
N THR A 232 -8.03 5.01 11.74
CA THR A 232 -8.25 4.21 12.94
C THR A 232 -9.24 3.09 12.65
N GLU A 233 -9.25 2.06 13.49
CA GLU A 233 -10.26 0.99 13.45
C GLU A 233 -11.70 1.48 13.64
N ARG A 234 -11.88 2.70 14.18
CA ARG A 234 -13.20 3.32 14.37
C ARG A 234 -13.68 4.07 13.12
N GLY A 235 -12.89 4.07 12.04
CA GLY A 235 -13.19 4.78 10.81
C GLY A 235 -13.01 6.30 10.90
N THR A 236 -12.24 6.78 11.88
CA THR A 236 -11.76 8.17 11.97
C THR A 236 -10.36 8.26 11.34
N VAL A 237 -9.93 9.48 11.04
CA VAL A 237 -8.56 9.76 10.57
C VAL A 237 -7.85 10.57 11.63
N VAL A 238 -6.68 10.10 12.04
CA VAL A 238 -5.75 10.83 12.91
C VAL A 238 -4.64 11.39 12.05
N PHE A 239 -4.26 12.66 12.27
CA PHE A 239 -3.11 13.27 11.60
C PHE A 239 -2.43 14.28 12.52
N SER A 240 -1.20 14.67 12.16
CA SER A 240 -0.42 15.65 12.90
C SER A 240 -0.53 17.04 12.27
N ARG A 241 -0.43 18.09 13.09
CA ARG A 241 -0.46 19.48 12.64
C ARG A 241 0.51 20.33 13.45
N ASN A 242 1.18 21.26 12.80
CA ASN A 242 1.96 22.32 13.44
C ASN A 242 1.06 23.49 13.87
N GLU A 243 1.03 23.76 15.17
CA GLU A 243 0.34 24.90 15.77
C GLU A 243 1.35 25.73 16.58
N GLY A 244 1.76 26.88 16.04
CA GLY A 244 2.69 27.78 16.74
C GLY A 244 4.05 27.17 17.06
N GLY A 245 4.52 26.20 16.27
CA GLY A 245 5.79 25.49 16.49
C GLY A 245 5.68 24.23 17.35
N GLN A 246 4.48 23.85 17.78
CA GLN A 246 4.21 22.56 18.43
C GLN A 246 3.46 21.63 17.48
N VAL A 247 3.86 20.35 17.48
CA VAL A 247 3.13 19.30 16.75
C VAL A 247 2.01 18.77 17.65
N VAL A 248 0.77 18.90 17.19
CA VAL A 248 -0.43 18.38 17.85
C VAL A 248 -1.08 17.28 17.00
N SER A 249 -1.78 16.37 17.65
CA SER A 249 -2.55 15.31 16.98
C SER A 249 -4.03 15.71 16.89
N VAL A 250 -4.61 15.51 15.70
CA VAL A 250 -6.01 15.82 15.39
C VAL A 250 -6.70 14.54 14.93
N GLU A 251 -7.85 14.22 15.52
CA GLU A 251 -8.71 13.11 15.10
C GLU A 251 -10.01 13.65 14.51
N VAL A 252 -10.33 13.23 13.29
CA VAL A 252 -11.51 13.70 12.55
C VAL A 252 -12.31 12.52 12.04
N ARG A 253 -13.63 12.57 12.22
CA ARG A 253 -14.55 11.59 11.64
C ARG A 253 -14.76 11.86 10.16
N VAL A 254 -14.50 10.86 9.33
CA VAL A 254 -14.73 10.92 7.88
C VAL A 254 -16.12 10.38 7.57
N LYS A 255 -16.88 11.11 6.75
CA LYS A 255 -18.25 10.79 6.37
C LYS A 255 -18.30 10.06 5.04
#